data_AF-A0A842PCF1-F1
#
_entry.id   AF-A0A842PCF1-F1
#
_cell.length_a   1.000
_cell.length_b   1.000
_cell.length_c   1.000
_cell.angle_alpha   90.00
_cell.angle_beta   90.00
_cell.angle_gamma   90.00
#
_symmetry.space_group_name_H-M   'P 1'
#
loop_
_entity.id
_entity.type
_entity.pdbx_description
1 polymer ?
#
loop_
_entity_poly.entity_id
_entity_poly.type
_entity_poly.pdbx_seq_one_letter_code
_entity_poly.pdbx_strand_id
1 'polypeptide(L)'
;MSKNTKQVAQNENDENEEPQTLLVGYVRKSNAGGALKVSINSSAFSDCTTYSTSDGQQYVPLIINLNALRRVLDGERAVTTVSQFIDQ
;
A
#
# COMPACT_ATOMS: atom_id res chain seq x y z
N MET A 1 -47.96 19.73 4.20
CA MET A 1 -47.91 18.30 4.57
C MET A 1 -47.54 17.49 3.34
N SER A 2 -46.37 16.86 3.33
CA SER A 2 -46.11 15.63 2.57
C SER A 2 -45.06 14.86 3.36
N LYS A 3 -45.50 13.76 3.96
CA LYS A 3 -44.65 12.80 4.67
C LYS A 3 -44.10 11.78 3.67
N ASN A 4 -42.99 11.17 4.07
CA ASN A 4 -42.62 9.78 3.80
C ASN A 4 -42.02 9.46 2.42
N THR A 5 -40.95 8.66 2.27
CA THR A 5 -40.29 7.72 3.20
C THR A 5 -38.83 7.53 2.79
N LYS A 6 -37.93 7.54 3.77
CA LYS A 6 -36.53 7.10 3.66
C LYS A 6 -36.48 5.62 3.26
N GLN A 7 -35.80 5.28 2.16
CA GLN A 7 -35.28 3.93 1.98
C GLN A 7 -33.84 3.91 2.48
N VAL A 8 -33.69 3.47 3.72
CA VAL A 8 -32.42 3.00 4.28
C VAL A 8 -32.23 1.60 3.74
N ALA A 9 -31.30 1.42 2.80
CA ALA A 9 -30.76 0.11 2.51
C ALA A 9 -29.66 -0.16 3.53
N GLN A 10 -29.98 -0.94 4.57
CA GLN A 10 -29.01 -1.63 5.39
C GLN A 10 -28.29 -2.63 4.48
N ASN A 11 -27.00 -2.42 4.25
CA ASN A 11 -26.11 -3.50 3.84
C ASN A 11 -25.26 -3.85 5.05
N GLU A 12 -25.74 -4.86 5.79
CA GLU A 12 -24.90 -5.67 6.66
C GLU A 12 -24.02 -6.52 5.74
N ASN A 13 -22.70 -6.33 5.80
CA ASN A 13 -21.72 -7.30 5.31
C ASN A 13 -20.54 -7.29 6.28
N ASP A 14 -20.55 -8.27 7.16
CA ASP A 14 -19.47 -8.63 8.07
C ASP A 14 -18.16 -8.95 7.31
N GLU A 15 -17.08 -8.34 7.79
CA GLU A 15 -15.76 -8.96 7.99
C GLU A 15 -15.10 -9.67 6.79
N ASN A 16 -14.76 -8.90 5.77
CA ASN A 16 -13.59 -9.14 4.92
C ASN A 16 -13.05 -7.79 4.44
N GLU A 17 -12.61 -6.96 5.40
CA GLU A 17 -11.86 -5.76 5.04
C GLU A 17 -10.46 -6.18 4.60
N GLU A 18 -10.28 -6.36 3.29
CA GLU A 18 -8.95 -6.39 2.68
C GLU A 18 -8.15 -5.21 3.24
N PRO A 19 -6.95 -5.45 3.80
CA PRO A 19 -6.19 -4.40 4.46
C PRO A 19 -5.97 -3.27 3.46
N GLN A 20 -6.47 -2.08 3.79
CA GLN A 20 -6.34 -0.92 2.91
C GLN A 20 -4.86 -0.57 2.79
N THR A 21 -4.38 -0.29 1.57
CA THR A 21 -2.98 0.05 1.33
C THR A 21 -2.85 1.44 0.72
N LEU A 22 -1.96 2.26 1.28
CA LEU A 22 -1.52 3.50 0.66
C LEU A 22 -0.44 3.19 -0.38
N LEU A 23 -0.63 3.61 -1.63
CA LEU A 23 0.40 3.50 -2.67
C LEU A 23 1.48 4.57 -2.45
N VAL A 24 2.72 4.14 -2.24
CA VAL A 24 3.84 5.04 -1.88
C VAL A 24 4.91 5.08 -2.96
N GLY A 25 5.04 4.02 -3.77
CA GLY A 25 6.08 3.97 -4.78
C GLY A 25 6.03 2.72 -5.66
N TYR A 26 7.15 2.46 -6.32
CA TYR A 26 7.28 1.38 -7.28
C TYR A 26 8.63 0.68 -7.18
N VAL A 27 8.66 -0.59 -7.55
CA VAL A 27 9.87 -1.43 -7.64
C VAL A 27 9.96 -2.06 -9.02
N ARG A 28 11.16 -2.04 -9.60
CA ARG A 28 11.49 -2.75 -10.85
C ARG A 28 12.88 -3.36 -10.80
N LYS A 29 13.18 -4.28 -11.73
CA LYS A 29 14.57 -4.69 -11.97
C LYS A 29 15.42 -3.48 -12.34
N SER A 30 16.60 -3.38 -11.75
CA SER A 30 17.61 -2.41 -12.14
C SER A 30 18.24 -2.83 -13.46
N ASN A 31 18.53 -1.86 -14.32
CA ASN A 31 19.25 -2.09 -15.58
C ASN A 31 20.73 -2.44 -15.36
N ALA A 32 21.22 -2.33 -14.12
CA ALA A 32 22.59 -2.60 -13.74
C ALA A 32 22.66 -3.34 -12.40
N GLY A 33 23.60 -4.28 -12.29
CA GLY A 33 24.07 -4.81 -11.01
C GLY A 33 23.17 -5.85 -10.33
N GLY A 34 22.28 -6.54 -11.06
CA GLY A 34 21.47 -7.64 -10.50
C GLY A 34 20.56 -7.22 -9.33
N ALA A 35 20.24 -5.93 -9.23
CA ALA A 35 19.54 -5.34 -8.10
C ALA A 35 18.10 -4.93 -8.46
N LEU A 36 17.33 -4.54 -7.45
CA LEU A 36 16.03 -3.89 -7.60
C LEU A 36 16.20 -2.37 -7.46
N LYS A 37 15.51 -1.62 -8.31
CA LYS A 37 15.37 -0.16 -8.17
C LYS A 37 14.02 0.13 -7.51
N VAL A 38 14.07 0.79 -6.36
CA VAL A 38 12.90 1.28 -5.64
C VAL A 38 12.79 2.78 -5.85
N SER A 39 11.59 3.25 -6.21
CA SER A 39 11.30 4.67 -6.41
C SER A 39 10.12 5.06 -5.55
N ILE A 40 10.37 5.96 -4.60
CA ILE A 40 9.40 6.43 -3.62
C ILE A 40 8.88 7.80 -4.04
N ASN A 41 7.57 7.98 -4.03
CA ASN A 41 6.96 9.29 -4.22
C ASN A 41 7.12 10.07 -2.91
N SER A 42 7.84 11.19 -2.96
CA SER A 42 8.15 12.00 -1.78
C SER A 42 6.91 12.55 -1.07
N SER A 43 5.85 12.90 -1.82
CA SER A 43 4.60 13.39 -1.27
C SER A 43 3.80 12.28 -0.59
N ALA A 44 3.68 11.11 -1.22
CA ALA A 44 3.01 9.97 -0.58
C ALA A 44 3.79 9.48 0.65
N PHE A 45 5.12 9.60 0.64
CA PHE A 45 5.96 9.22 1.77
C PHE A 45 5.77 10.13 2.98
N SER A 46 5.54 11.44 2.79
CA SER A 46 5.26 12.35 3.91
C SER A 46 3.93 12.06 4.60
N ASP A 47 3.00 11.41 3.90
CA ASP A 47 1.68 11.06 4.41
C ASP A 47 1.65 9.69 5.10
N CYS A 48 2.79 8.97 5.12
CA CYS A 48 2.88 7.65 5.73
C CYS A 48 2.93 7.72 7.26
N THR A 49 2.31 6.73 7.91
CA THR A 49 2.44 6.52 9.35
C THR A 49 3.87 6.11 9.70
N THR A 50 4.32 6.50 10.89
CA THR A 50 5.64 6.15 11.41
C THR A 50 5.51 5.38 12.73
N TYR A 51 6.51 4.55 13.02
CA TYR A 51 6.68 4.00 14.37
C TYR A 51 8.05 4.40 14.91
N SER A 52 8.14 4.52 16.23
CA SER A 52 9.38 4.80 16.92
C SER A 52 9.94 3.53 17.53
N THR A 53 11.25 3.39 17.46
CA THR A 53 12.00 2.30 18.10
C THR A 53 12.52 2.75 19.46
N SER A 54 12.95 1.80 20.30
CA SER A 54 13.37 2.08 21.69
C SER A 54 14.58 3.00 21.81
N ASP A 55 15.36 3.16 20.74
CA ASP A 55 16.50 4.07 20.64
C ASP A 55 16.11 5.48 20.12
N GLY A 56 14.82 5.73 19.91
CA GLY A 56 14.28 7.01 19.47
C GLY A 56 14.25 7.22 17.95
N GLN A 57 14.65 6.23 17.14
CA GLN A 57 14.60 6.35 15.70
C GLN A 57 13.18 6.13 15.16
N GLN A 58 12.79 6.95 14.18
CA GLN A 58 11.51 6.86 13.50
C GLN A 58 11.65 6.15 12.15
N TYR A 59 10.70 5.26 11.86
CA TYR A 59 10.68 4.46 10.65
C TYR A 59 9.31 4.49 9.97
N VAL A 60 9.31 4.40 8.64
CA VAL A 60 8.11 4.23 7.82
C VAL A 60 8.01 2.75 7.41
N PRO A 61 6.99 1.99 7.85
CA PRO A 61 6.80 0.62 7.42
C PRO A 61 6.24 0.57 5.99
N LEU A 62 7.06 0.09 5.05
CA LEU A 62 6.67 -0.11 3.65
C LEU A 62 6.69 -1.60 3.29
N ILE A 63 5.77 -1.99 2.41
CA ILE A 63 5.56 -3.36 1.95
C ILE A 63 5.62 -3.44 0.43
N ILE A 64 5.99 -4.62 -0.06
CA ILE A 64 5.88 -5.01 -1.47
C ILE A 64 5.23 -6.38 -1.49
N ASN A 65 4.18 -6.55 -2.28
CA ASN A 65 3.57 -7.87 -2.43
C ASN A 65 4.58 -8.85 -3.05
N LEU A 66 4.86 -9.95 -2.35
CA LEU A 66 5.90 -10.89 -2.72
C LEU A 66 5.63 -11.60 -4.06
N ASN A 67 4.37 -11.95 -4.34
CA ASN A 67 4.00 -12.58 -5.61
C ASN A 67 4.16 -11.58 -6.76
N ALA A 68 3.75 -10.34 -6.56
CA ALA A 68 3.94 -9.29 -7.56
C ALA A 68 5.44 -9.00 -7.82
N LEU A 69 6.27 -9.04 -6.77
CA LEU A 69 7.72 -8.90 -6.90
C LEU A 69 8.35 -10.06 -7.68
N ARG A 70 7.95 -11.31 -7.42
CA ARG A 70 8.44 -12.47 -8.18
C ARG A 70 8.18 -12.31 -9.68
N ARG A 71 6.96 -11.90 -10.05
CA ARG A 71 6.62 -11.62 -11.46
C ARG A 71 7.51 -10.53 -12.08
N VAL A 72 7.98 -9.56 -11.28
CA VAL A 72 8.98 -8.58 -11.74
C VAL A 72 10.35 -9.22 -11.93
N LEU A 73 10.79 -10.05 -10.99
CA LEU A 73 12.07 -10.76 -11.06
C LEU A 73 12.11 -11.71 -12.26
N ASP A 74 11.04 -12.45 -12.52
CA ASP A 74 10.90 -13.39 -13.64
C ASP A 74 10.76 -12.68 -14.99
N GLY A 75 10.51 -11.36 -14.97
CA GLY A 75 10.35 -10.55 -16.18
C GLY A 75 8.96 -10.60 -16.80
N GLU A 76 8.00 -11.25 -16.16
CA GLU A 76 6.58 -11.23 -16.55
C GLU A 76 5.97 -9.83 -16.41
N ARG A 77 6.49 -9.03 -15.48
CA ARG A 77 6.03 -7.66 -15.24
C ARG A 77 7.22 -6.70 -15.16
N ALA A 78 7.08 -5.50 -15.72
CA ALA A 78 8.16 -4.51 -15.68
C ALA A 78 8.33 -3.87 -14.29
N VAL A 79 7.22 -3.74 -13.53
CA VAL A 79 7.17 -2.97 -12.28
C VAL A 79 6.09 -3.50 -11.34
N THR A 80 6.31 -3.40 -10.04
CA THR A 80 5.31 -3.62 -8.97
C THR A 80 5.27 -2.41 -8.03
N THR A 81 4.31 -2.38 -7.10
CA THR A 81 4.10 -1.26 -6.16
C THR A 81 4.86 -1.45 -4.85
N VAL A 82 5.18 -0.32 -4.21
CA VAL A 82 5.52 -0.20 -2.79
C VAL A 82 4.34 0.50 -2.12
N SER A 83 3.88 -0.04 -1.00
CA SER A 83 2.74 0.53 -0.27
C SER A 83 2.99 0.53 1.23
N GLN A 84 2.13 1.18 1.99
CA GLN A 84 2.02 1.03 3.43
C GLN A 84 0.64 0.46 3.74
N PHE A 85 0.52 -0.44 4.72
CA PHE A 85 -0.80 -0.81 5.25
C PHE A 85 -1.37 0.37 6.04
N ILE A 86 -2.61 0.72 5.73
CA ILE A 86 -3.38 1.68 6.50
C ILE A 86 -4.12 0.84 7.53
N ASP A 87 -3.67 0.91 8.78
CA ASP A 87 -4.48 0.42 9.91
C ASP A 87 -5.69 1.36 10.03
N GLN A 88 -6.89 0.80 10.00
CA GLN A 88 -8.13 1.55 10.25
C GLN A 88 -8.33 1.81 11.74
#